data_AF-A0A7W1VTC9-F1
#
_entry.id   AF-A0A7W1VTC9-F1
#
_cell.length_a   1.000
_cell.length_b   1.000
_cell.length_c   1.000
_cell.angle_alpha   90.00
_cell.angle_beta   90.00
_cell.angle_gamma   90.00
#
_symmetry.space_group_name_H-M   'P 1'
#
loop_
_entity.id
_entity.type
_entity.pdbx_description
1 polymer ?
#
loop_
_entity_poly.entity_id
_entity_poly.type
_entity_poly.pdbx_seq_one_letter_code
_entity_poly.pdbx_strand_id
1 'polypeptide(L)'
;MAWRIEDSVQRGELDNRERGIVRGKIWLHGLTDPIIVELRGDACPDLAGCLLNFENPGETFPLHTDGLSALQTGVVGDLTASRKVRVVEILEEDLSGDEPKAFPEHWANSLYLEWFSETNGRVVIESANYKLTLSPPLWKLSPEEDEQRKKDAAAGFADFMKQFDAALESSVHHPPEDKQWDEFDYERFMRESDARTDKYMELLEKYGDDPESEDIISREMGWDQENQEAEWELEAVEDSSLAGQSEEKIEFGELPPSLEDFPALEPDATTEGVDWIRREDGDICHPLYARCFEGTVSLMDKCEESGFLKRDDRDLDMLLGEYQITTAKLAGALNGLAYGRDLQEGPFIVARLKRALAHLHNTQAALEAVAAKKVFPSDLSDSVRSELFSIREEILRLMQEFRAKE
;
A
#
# COMPACT_ATOMS: atom_id res chain seq x y z
N MET A 1 8.56 -1.50 -0.77
CA MET A 1 7.88 -0.40 -1.49
C MET A 1 8.86 0.73 -1.78
N ALA A 2 8.62 1.51 -2.84
CA ALA A 2 9.38 2.67 -3.26
C ALA A 2 9.25 3.84 -2.26
N TRP A 3 10.30 4.67 -2.19
CA TRP A 3 10.28 5.90 -1.43
C TRP A 3 9.70 7.03 -2.28
N ARG A 4 8.52 7.52 -1.92
CA ARG A 4 7.91 8.73 -2.49
C ARG A 4 8.11 9.90 -1.52
N ILE A 5 8.79 10.95 -1.98
CA ILE A 5 9.26 12.03 -1.10
C ILE A 5 8.85 13.42 -1.58
N GLU A 6 8.03 13.53 -2.63
CA GLU A 6 7.58 14.77 -3.25
C GLU A 6 6.96 15.77 -2.26
N ASP A 7 6.16 15.30 -1.31
CA ASP A 7 5.47 16.14 -0.33
C ASP A 7 6.44 16.74 0.69
N SER A 8 7.60 16.12 0.88
CA SER A 8 8.65 16.61 1.77
C SER A 8 9.68 17.48 1.06
N VAL A 9 9.73 17.50 -0.27
CA VAL A 9 10.73 18.30 -0.99
C VAL A 9 10.39 19.79 -0.90
N GLN A 10 11.35 20.57 -0.41
CA GLN A 10 11.31 22.03 -0.43
C GLN A 10 11.92 22.56 -1.73
N ARG A 11 13.08 22.03 -2.12
CA ARG A 11 13.79 22.37 -3.36
C ARG A 11 14.87 21.33 -3.67
N GLY A 12 15.37 21.33 -4.90
CA GLY A 12 16.52 20.52 -5.30
C GLY A 12 17.29 21.09 -6.47
N GLU A 13 18.53 20.60 -6.61
CA GLU A 13 19.39 20.81 -7.76
C GLU A 13 19.89 19.44 -8.26
N LEU A 14 19.80 19.19 -9.56
CA LEU A 14 20.34 18.00 -10.22
C LEU A 14 21.15 18.41 -11.45
N ASP A 15 22.38 17.92 -11.55
CA ASP A 15 23.34 18.26 -12.58
C ASP A 15 23.68 17.02 -13.41
N ASN A 16 23.27 17.03 -14.68
CA ASN A 16 23.64 16.04 -15.69
C ASN A 16 24.45 16.68 -16.83
N ARG A 17 25.20 17.76 -16.55
CA ARG A 17 26.09 18.40 -17.53
C ARG A 17 27.33 17.57 -17.88
N GLU A 18 27.64 16.55 -17.09
CA GLU A 18 28.64 15.52 -17.38
C GLU A 18 27.92 14.23 -17.78
N ARG A 19 28.35 13.59 -18.87
CA ARG A 19 27.73 12.35 -19.37
C ARG A 19 27.95 11.17 -18.42
N GLY A 20 26.97 10.31 -18.32
CA GLY A 20 26.97 9.08 -17.53
C GLY A 20 26.88 9.30 -16.02
N ILE A 21 26.66 10.53 -15.56
CA ILE A 21 26.56 10.84 -14.14
C ILE A 21 25.57 11.97 -13.86
N VAL A 22 24.78 11.79 -12.80
CA VAL A 22 23.89 12.81 -12.24
C VAL A 22 24.31 13.08 -10.82
N ARG A 23 24.59 14.34 -10.49
CA ARG A 23 24.92 14.76 -9.13
C ARG A 23 24.00 15.86 -8.65
N GLY A 24 23.69 15.90 -7.36
CA GLY A 24 22.82 16.96 -6.88
C GLY A 24 22.55 16.94 -5.39
N LYS A 25 21.63 17.82 -5.00
CA LYS A 25 21.21 18.00 -3.61
C LYS A 25 19.71 18.24 -3.56
N ILE A 26 19.05 17.63 -2.60
CA ILE A 26 17.61 17.79 -2.38
C ILE A 26 17.39 18.16 -0.92
N TRP A 27 16.69 19.25 -0.68
CA TRP A 27 16.34 19.74 0.65
C TRP A 27 14.93 19.27 0.98
N LEU A 28 14.83 18.52 2.08
CA LEU A 28 13.58 17.94 2.56
C LEU A 28 13.15 18.62 3.86
N HIS A 29 11.86 18.85 4.02
CA HIS A 29 11.29 19.27 5.29
C HIS A 29 11.55 18.16 6.33
N GLY A 30 12.00 18.55 7.53
CA GLY A 30 12.36 17.64 8.61
C GLY A 30 13.87 17.33 8.66
N LEU A 31 14.62 17.58 7.58
CA LEU A 31 16.08 17.40 7.55
C LEU A 31 16.81 18.75 7.60
N THR A 32 17.86 18.82 8.42
CA THR A 32 18.69 20.03 8.51
C THR A 32 19.65 20.15 7.32
N ASP A 33 20.21 19.02 6.89
CA ASP A 33 21.13 18.93 5.75
C ASP A 33 20.40 18.34 4.54
N PRO A 34 20.74 18.76 3.32
CA PRO A 34 20.18 18.14 2.12
C PRO A 34 20.67 16.71 1.96
N ILE A 35 19.84 15.86 1.34
CA ILE A 35 20.33 14.59 0.80
C ILE A 35 21.20 14.87 -0.42
N ILE A 36 22.30 14.14 -0.53
CA ILE A 36 23.25 14.22 -1.63
C ILE A 36 22.94 13.10 -2.61
N VAL A 37 22.85 13.42 -3.90
CA VAL A 37 22.54 12.48 -4.97
C VAL A 37 23.78 12.30 -5.84
N GLU A 38 24.22 11.05 -6.03
CA GLU A 38 25.32 10.66 -6.92
C GLU A 38 24.96 9.37 -7.67
N LEU A 39 24.43 9.53 -8.88
CA LEU A 39 23.85 8.43 -9.66
C LEU A 39 24.65 8.19 -10.93
N ARG A 40 24.79 6.91 -11.30
CA ARG A 40 25.36 6.49 -12.58
C ARG A 40 24.26 6.45 -13.65
N GLY A 41 24.53 7.00 -14.81
CA GLY A 41 23.57 7.10 -15.93
C GLY A 41 23.24 8.55 -16.29
N ASP A 42 22.33 8.71 -17.24
CA ASP A 42 21.95 10.00 -17.82
C ASP A 42 20.45 10.25 -17.71
N ALA A 43 20.07 11.52 -17.61
CA ALA A 43 18.68 11.94 -17.59
C ALA A 43 18.02 11.80 -18.98
N CYS A 44 16.69 11.90 -19.04
CA CYS A 44 15.94 11.89 -20.29
C CYS A 44 16.32 13.09 -21.19
N PRO A 45 16.04 13.04 -22.51
CA PRO A 45 16.51 14.05 -23.48
C PRO A 45 16.19 15.51 -23.16
N ASP A 46 15.15 15.77 -22.36
CA ASP A 46 14.75 17.11 -21.92
C ASP A 46 15.61 17.68 -20.77
N LEU A 47 16.23 16.81 -19.97
CA LEU A 47 17.12 17.17 -18.87
C LEU A 47 18.60 16.84 -19.14
N ALA A 48 18.88 15.99 -20.13
CA ALA A 48 20.22 15.59 -20.53
C ALA A 48 21.11 16.79 -20.84
N GLY A 49 22.29 16.84 -20.23
CA GLY A 49 23.24 17.94 -20.42
C GLY A 49 22.90 19.22 -19.67
N CYS A 50 21.84 19.25 -18.86
CA CYS A 50 21.39 20.45 -18.14
C CYS A 50 21.70 20.38 -16.64
N LEU A 51 21.72 21.55 -16.01
CA LEU A 51 21.51 21.72 -14.58
C LEU A 51 20.04 22.07 -14.36
N LEU A 52 19.33 21.19 -13.65
CA LEU A 52 17.97 21.38 -13.18
C LEU A 52 17.98 21.98 -11.78
N ASN A 53 17.23 23.05 -11.58
CA ASN A 53 16.81 23.52 -10.26
C ASN A 53 15.29 23.43 -10.17
N PHE A 54 14.77 22.97 -9.05
CA PHE A 54 13.35 22.86 -8.80
C PHE A 54 13.01 23.31 -7.38
N GLU A 55 11.84 23.92 -7.21
CA GLU A 55 11.35 24.42 -5.94
C GLU A 55 9.87 24.10 -5.81
N ASN A 56 9.47 23.58 -4.64
CA ASN A 56 8.08 23.34 -4.31
C ASN A 56 7.45 24.67 -3.82
N PRO A 57 6.46 25.24 -4.54
CA PRO A 57 5.82 26.47 -4.11
C PRO A 57 4.73 26.27 -3.05
N GLY A 58 4.34 25.02 -2.78
CA GLY A 58 3.28 24.66 -1.84
C GLY A 58 3.76 24.47 -0.41
N GLU A 59 2.83 24.05 0.44
CA GLU A 59 3.17 23.54 1.77
C GLU A 59 3.92 22.21 1.64
N THR A 60 4.87 21.98 2.56
CA THR A 60 5.67 20.75 2.59
C THR A 60 5.49 20.09 3.94
N PHE A 61 5.55 18.77 3.97
CA PHE A 61 5.36 17.98 5.18
C PHE A 61 6.68 17.31 5.60
N PRO A 62 7.02 17.29 6.89
CA PRO A 62 8.24 16.66 7.36
C PRO A 62 8.35 15.21 6.90
N LEU A 63 9.54 14.78 6.48
CA LEU A 63 9.76 13.41 6.07
C LEU A 63 9.50 12.46 7.27
N HIS A 64 8.40 11.74 7.25
CA HIS A 64 7.94 10.90 8.36
C HIS A 64 8.67 9.55 8.49
N THR A 65 9.47 9.19 7.49
CA THR A 65 10.13 7.89 7.36
C THR A 65 11.60 7.96 7.77
N ASP A 66 11.91 7.48 8.98
CA ASP A 66 13.29 7.21 9.39
C ASP A 66 13.88 6.13 8.49
N GLY A 67 14.97 6.43 7.78
CA GLY A 67 15.68 5.42 6.98
C GLY A 67 16.17 5.90 5.63
N LEU A 68 15.71 7.05 5.13
CA LEU A 68 16.28 7.63 3.91
C LEU A 68 17.74 8.01 4.16
N SER A 69 18.65 7.42 3.38
CA SER A 69 20.07 7.73 3.49
C SER A 69 20.34 9.19 3.08
N ALA A 70 21.17 9.89 3.85
CA ALA A 70 21.64 11.22 3.50
C ALA A 70 22.47 11.23 2.20
N LEU A 71 23.06 10.10 1.82
CA LEU A 71 23.77 9.91 0.57
C LEU A 71 23.03 8.86 -0.28
N GLN A 72 22.57 9.28 -1.45
CA GLN A 72 21.90 8.47 -2.44
C GLN A 72 22.90 8.11 -3.55
N THR A 73 23.46 6.89 -3.48
CA THR A 73 24.24 6.29 -4.56
C THR A 73 23.44 5.24 -5.29
N GLY A 74 23.62 5.14 -6.60
CA GLY A 74 22.87 4.16 -7.38
C GLY A 74 22.91 4.39 -8.87
N VAL A 75 21.86 3.94 -9.54
CA VAL A 75 21.68 4.11 -10.98
C VAL A 75 20.45 4.97 -11.27
N VAL A 76 20.54 5.74 -12.35
CA VAL A 76 19.44 6.55 -12.86
C VAL A 76 18.35 5.63 -13.42
N GLY A 77 17.09 5.86 -13.02
CA GLY A 77 15.90 5.33 -13.70
C GLY A 77 15.45 6.31 -14.78
N ASP A 78 14.25 6.86 -14.65
CA ASP A 78 13.78 7.96 -15.49
C ASP A 78 13.86 9.31 -14.76
N LEU A 79 14.66 10.24 -15.29
CA LEU A 79 14.70 11.64 -14.83
C LEU A 79 14.21 12.55 -15.97
N THR A 80 13.01 13.10 -15.86
CA THR A 80 12.39 13.95 -16.89
C THR A 80 11.52 15.05 -16.27
N ALA A 81 11.37 16.17 -16.97
CA ALA A 81 10.42 17.25 -16.68
C ALA A 81 9.26 17.30 -17.69
N SER A 82 9.12 16.24 -18.50
CA SER A 82 8.18 16.18 -19.62
C SER A 82 7.21 15.00 -19.59
N ARG A 83 7.19 14.22 -18.49
CA ARG A 83 6.19 13.16 -18.29
C ARG A 83 4.80 13.79 -18.27
N LYS A 84 3.87 13.21 -19.02
CA LYS A 84 2.48 13.66 -19.04
C LYS A 84 1.70 12.92 -17.98
N VAL A 85 1.03 13.67 -17.11
CA VAL A 85 0.17 13.11 -16.05
C VAL A 85 -1.19 13.78 -16.08
N ARG A 86 -2.22 13.04 -15.67
CA ARG A 86 -3.56 13.59 -15.40
C ARG A 86 -3.54 14.25 -14.04
N VAL A 87 -3.80 15.55 -14.01
CA VAL A 87 -3.93 16.32 -12.77
C VAL A 87 -5.41 16.53 -12.50
N VAL A 88 -5.85 16.07 -11.34
CA VAL A 88 -7.19 16.33 -10.82
C VAL A 88 -7.15 17.63 -10.03
N GLU A 89 -8.00 18.58 -10.40
CA GLU A 89 -8.14 19.83 -9.65
C GLU A 89 -9.12 19.62 -8.49
N ILE A 90 -8.57 19.39 -7.30
CA ILE A 90 -9.34 19.25 -6.06
C ILE A 90 -9.10 20.50 -5.22
N LEU A 91 -10.16 21.27 -4.94
CA LEU A 91 -10.13 22.32 -3.92
C LEU A 91 -10.59 21.72 -2.59
N GLU A 92 -10.01 22.13 -1.46
CA GLU A 92 -10.43 21.66 -0.13
C GLU A 92 -11.93 21.85 0.12
N GLU A 93 -12.51 22.93 -0.39
CA GLU A 93 -13.95 23.22 -0.29
C GLU A 93 -14.83 22.21 -1.04
N ASP A 94 -14.27 21.46 -2.00
CA ASP A 94 -14.99 20.47 -2.81
C ASP A 94 -15.05 19.08 -2.15
N LEU A 95 -14.28 18.83 -1.09
CA LEU A 95 -14.22 17.54 -0.38
C LEU A 95 -15.34 17.36 0.67
N SER A 96 -16.12 18.40 0.96
CA SER A 96 -17.11 18.40 2.06
C SER A 96 -18.55 18.07 1.63
N GLY A 97 -18.76 17.45 0.47
CA GLY A 97 -20.10 17.14 -0.06
C GLY A 97 -20.38 15.63 -0.14
N ASP A 98 -21.61 15.22 0.18
CA ASP A 98 -22.06 13.82 0.14
C ASP A 98 -22.34 13.28 -1.29
N GLU A 99 -22.31 14.15 -2.31
CA GLU A 99 -22.56 13.74 -3.70
C GLU A 99 -21.24 13.52 -4.47
N PRO A 100 -21.13 12.43 -5.26
CA PRO A 100 -19.96 12.19 -6.10
C PRO A 100 -19.81 13.31 -7.14
N LYS A 101 -18.78 14.13 -6.97
CA LYS A 101 -18.49 15.27 -7.84
C LYS A 101 -17.42 14.89 -8.85
N ALA A 102 -17.68 15.14 -10.14
CA ALA A 102 -16.64 15.02 -11.16
C ALA A 102 -15.69 16.20 -11.01
N PHE A 103 -14.44 15.93 -10.64
CA PHE A 103 -13.40 16.94 -10.55
C PHE A 103 -12.88 17.29 -11.95
N PRO A 104 -12.61 18.56 -12.25
CA PRO A 104 -11.95 18.93 -13.49
C PRO A 104 -10.58 18.24 -13.59
N GLU A 105 -10.32 17.64 -14.75
CA GLU A 105 -9.03 17.03 -15.04
C GLU A 105 -8.36 17.73 -16.21
N HIS A 106 -7.04 17.87 -16.14
CA HIS A 106 -6.24 18.31 -17.28
C HIS A 106 -4.91 17.56 -17.34
N TRP A 107 -4.31 17.54 -18.53
CA TRP A 107 -2.98 16.96 -18.73
C TRP A 107 -1.91 18.01 -18.50
N ALA A 108 -0.97 17.75 -17.59
CA ALA A 108 0.17 18.62 -17.30
C ALA A 108 1.51 17.89 -17.55
N ASN A 109 2.59 18.66 -17.66
CA ASN A 109 3.93 18.09 -17.54
C ASN A 109 4.25 17.94 -16.05
N SER A 110 4.76 16.78 -15.64
CA SER A 110 5.33 16.56 -14.31
C SER A 110 6.85 16.47 -14.36
N LEU A 111 7.48 17.01 -13.31
CA LEU A 111 8.82 16.59 -12.94
C LEU A 111 8.71 15.17 -12.38
N TYR A 112 9.35 14.22 -13.03
CA TYR A 112 9.46 12.82 -12.60
C TYR A 112 10.95 12.48 -12.46
N LEU A 113 11.37 12.20 -11.23
CA LEU A 113 12.73 11.80 -10.90
C LEU A 113 12.69 10.44 -10.23
N GLU A 114 13.15 9.42 -10.93
CA GLU A 114 13.29 8.06 -10.43
C GLU A 114 14.75 7.60 -10.45
N TRP A 115 15.18 7.00 -9.35
CA TRP A 115 16.46 6.31 -9.28
C TRP A 115 16.38 5.06 -8.40
N PHE A 116 17.36 4.18 -8.60
CA PHE A 116 17.50 2.95 -7.83
C PHE A 116 18.72 3.09 -6.92
N SER A 117 18.43 3.44 -5.68
CA SER A 117 19.39 3.60 -4.59
C SER A 117 19.92 2.26 -4.10
N GLU A 118 21.23 2.16 -3.91
CA GLU A 118 21.89 0.99 -3.35
C GLU A 118 21.50 0.77 -1.87
N THR A 119 21.10 1.83 -1.16
CA THR A 119 20.71 1.76 0.26
C THR A 119 19.21 1.74 0.47
N ASN A 120 18.45 2.47 -0.35
CA ASN A 120 17.02 2.69 -0.12
C ASN A 120 16.09 2.00 -1.14
N GLY A 121 16.63 1.37 -2.19
CA GLY A 121 15.83 0.82 -3.28
C GLY A 121 15.32 1.90 -4.22
N ARG A 122 14.11 1.75 -4.77
CA ARG A 122 13.51 2.74 -5.67
C ARG A 122 13.12 4.00 -4.91
N VAL A 123 13.51 5.16 -5.43
CA VAL A 123 13.11 6.48 -4.91
C VAL A 123 12.53 7.30 -6.05
N VAL A 124 11.39 7.95 -5.78
CA VAL A 124 10.61 8.70 -6.75
C VAL A 124 10.27 10.09 -6.18
N ILE A 125 10.42 11.10 -7.02
CA ILE A 125 9.81 12.43 -6.84
C ILE A 125 8.97 12.69 -8.08
N GLU A 126 7.67 12.90 -7.88
CA GLU A 126 6.76 13.26 -8.94
C GLU A 126 5.91 14.47 -8.56
N SER A 127 5.95 15.52 -9.37
CA SER A 127 5.09 16.67 -9.15
C SER A 127 4.84 17.46 -10.43
N ALA A 128 3.58 17.82 -10.66
CA ALA A 128 3.18 18.79 -11.70
C ALA A 128 3.24 20.25 -11.22
N ASN A 129 3.50 20.49 -9.92
CA ASN A 129 3.34 21.80 -9.30
C ASN A 129 4.67 22.54 -9.04
N TYR A 130 5.81 21.89 -9.27
CA TYR A 130 7.12 22.49 -8.99
C TYR A 130 7.51 23.57 -9.99
N LYS A 131 8.21 24.59 -9.49
CA LYS A 131 8.83 25.62 -10.34
C LYS A 131 10.18 25.12 -10.82
N LEU A 132 10.35 24.96 -12.12
CA LEU A 132 11.56 24.42 -12.73
C LEU A 132 12.39 25.52 -13.41
N THR A 133 13.71 25.47 -13.23
CA THR A 133 14.68 26.31 -13.96
C THR A 133 15.79 25.42 -14.53
N LEU A 134 15.99 25.48 -15.84
CA LEU A 134 16.98 24.69 -16.57
C LEU A 134 18.10 25.57 -17.13
N SER A 135 19.34 25.12 -17.01
CA SER A 135 20.45 25.70 -17.78
C SER A 135 20.37 25.31 -19.26
N PRO A 136 21.09 26.01 -20.16
CA PRO A 136 21.35 25.48 -21.49
C PRO A 136 22.05 24.12 -21.42
N PRO A 137 21.75 23.19 -22.34
CA PRO A 137 22.40 21.89 -22.39
C PRO A 137 23.86 22.02 -22.85
N LEU A 138 24.80 21.41 -22.13
CA LEU A 138 26.20 21.30 -22.55
C LEU A 138 26.44 20.16 -23.55
N TRP A 139 25.54 19.19 -23.57
CA TRP A 139 25.54 18.07 -24.50
C TRP A 139 24.09 17.60 -24.73
N LYS A 140 23.88 16.73 -25.71
CA LYS A 140 22.56 16.13 -26.01
C LYS A 140 22.72 14.65 -26.28
N LEU A 141 21.71 13.87 -25.90
CA LEU A 141 21.62 12.46 -26.25
C LEU A 141 21.44 12.30 -27.77
N SER A 142 22.14 11.33 -28.35
CA SER A 142 21.74 10.78 -29.64
C SER A 142 20.54 9.84 -29.46
N PRO A 143 19.79 9.53 -30.54
CA PRO A 143 18.72 8.54 -30.47
C PRO A 143 19.19 7.16 -29.95
N GLU A 144 20.39 6.73 -30.34
CA GLU A 144 20.99 5.48 -29.88
C GLU A 144 21.36 5.52 -28.38
N GLU A 145 21.85 6.67 -27.90
CA GLU A 145 22.16 6.87 -26.48
C GLU A 145 20.87 6.88 -25.63
N ASP A 146 19.79 7.52 -26.10
CA ASP A 146 18.49 7.49 -25.42
C ASP A 146 17.89 6.08 -25.37
N GLU A 147 18.04 5.30 -26.44
CA GLU A 147 17.60 3.90 -26.46
C GLU A 147 18.38 3.05 -25.46
N GLN A 148 19.69 3.27 -25.31
CA GLN A 148 20.48 2.59 -24.30
C GLN A 148 20.06 3.01 -22.88
N ARG A 149 19.82 4.32 -22.65
CA ARG A 149 19.32 4.83 -21.37
C ARG A 149 17.99 4.18 -20.97
N LYS A 150 17.05 4.01 -21.91
CA LYS A 150 15.79 3.30 -21.65
C LYS A 150 16.02 1.87 -21.17
N LYS A 151 16.96 1.16 -21.80
CA LYS A 151 17.33 -0.21 -21.41
C LYS A 151 17.98 -0.24 -20.03
N ASP A 152 18.85 0.72 -19.73
CA ASP A 152 19.52 0.82 -18.43
C ASP A 152 18.52 1.13 -17.31
N ALA A 153 17.55 2.04 -17.56
CA ALA A 153 16.47 2.34 -16.62
C ALA A 153 15.56 1.12 -16.38
N ALA A 154 15.18 0.41 -17.46
CA ALA A 154 14.41 -0.83 -17.36
C ALA A 154 15.16 -1.93 -16.61
N ALA A 155 16.47 -2.06 -16.81
CA ALA A 155 17.31 -3.00 -16.08
C ALA A 155 17.40 -2.66 -14.59
N GLY A 156 17.53 -1.37 -14.24
CA GLY A 156 17.49 -0.90 -12.85
C GLY A 156 16.17 -1.24 -12.15
N PHE A 157 15.04 -1.07 -12.85
CA PHE A 157 13.73 -1.47 -12.36
C PHE A 157 13.62 -2.98 -12.19
N ALA A 158 14.06 -3.77 -13.18
CA ALA A 158 14.05 -5.23 -13.09
C ALA A 158 14.91 -5.75 -11.93
N ASP A 159 16.07 -5.14 -11.67
CA ASP A 159 16.91 -5.48 -10.52
C ASP A 159 16.26 -5.13 -9.18
N PHE A 160 15.48 -4.05 -9.11
CA PHE A 160 14.64 -3.73 -7.97
C PHE A 160 13.52 -4.75 -7.78
N MET A 161 12.83 -5.15 -8.85
CA MET A 161 11.74 -6.14 -8.81
C MET A 161 12.18 -7.52 -8.34
N LYS A 162 13.43 -7.93 -8.60
CA LYS A 162 13.99 -9.19 -8.07
C LYS A 162 13.93 -9.29 -6.54
N GLN A 163 13.90 -8.18 -5.82
CA GLN A 163 13.76 -8.18 -4.36
C GLN A 163 12.35 -8.63 -3.95
N PHE A 164 11.33 -8.28 -4.73
CA PHE A 164 9.95 -8.74 -4.54
C PHE A 164 9.78 -10.19 -4.94
N ASP A 165 10.42 -10.62 -6.03
CA ASP A 165 10.42 -12.04 -6.42
C ASP A 165 11.04 -12.91 -5.32
N ALA A 166 12.19 -12.50 -4.78
CA ALA A 166 12.83 -13.21 -3.67
C ALA A 166 11.95 -13.23 -2.39
N ALA A 167 11.25 -12.12 -2.10
CA ALA A 167 10.33 -12.06 -0.97
C ALA A 167 9.12 -12.99 -1.17
N LEU A 168 8.56 -13.03 -2.38
CA LEU A 168 7.47 -13.91 -2.77
C LEU A 168 7.92 -15.38 -2.67
N GLU A 169 9.02 -15.76 -3.30
CA GLU A 169 9.61 -17.11 -3.24
C GLU A 169 9.86 -17.56 -1.80
N SER A 170 10.36 -16.67 -0.93
CA SER A 170 10.61 -16.99 0.48
C SER A 170 9.33 -17.20 1.29
N SER A 171 8.20 -16.69 0.79
CA SER A 171 6.89 -16.76 1.43
C SER A 171 6.04 -17.92 0.90
N VAL A 172 6.39 -18.48 -0.26
CA VAL A 172 5.65 -19.62 -0.86
C VAL A 172 5.58 -20.77 0.14
N HIS A 173 4.35 -21.19 0.41
CA HIS A 173 4.08 -22.28 1.31
C HIS A 173 3.46 -23.46 0.56
N HIS A 174 4.19 -24.57 0.50
CA HIS A 174 3.67 -25.85 0.00
C HIS A 174 3.41 -26.81 1.18
N PRO A 175 2.22 -26.72 1.82
CA PRO A 175 1.81 -27.75 2.77
C PRO A 175 1.59 -29.08 2.04
N PRO A 176 1.76 -30.24 2.70
CA PRO A 176 1.36 -31.52 2.14
C PRO A 176 -0.13 -31.53 1.78
N GLU A 177 -0.50 -32.15 0.65
CA GLU A 177 -1.89 -32.21 0.14
C GLU A 177 -2.90 -32.71 1.19
N ASP A 178 -2.50 -33.64 2.07
CA ASP A 178 -3.37 -34.22 3.10
C ASP A 178 -3.38 -33.46 4.44
N LYS A 179 -2.67 -32.32 4.56
CA LYS A 179 -2.57 -31.58 5.83
C LYS A 179 -3.72 -30.58 5.95
N GLN A 180 -4.53 -30.69 7.01
CA GLN A 180 -5.41 -29.60 7.42
C GLN A 180 -4.59 -28.39 7.88
N TRP A 181 -4.91 -27.21 7.36
CA TRP A 181 -4.13 -26.00 7.60
C TRP A 181 -4.32 -25.49 9.03
N ASP A 182 -3.20 -25.25 9.70
CA ASP A 182 -3.20 -24.61 11.01
C ASP A 182 -3.04 -23.07 10.90
N GLU A 183 -3.12 -22.38 12.04
CA GLU A 183 -3.05 -20.92 12.10
C GLU A 183 -1.70 -20.35 11.61
N PHE A 184 -0.65 -21.18 11.51
CA PHE A 184 0.66 -20.79 11.00
C PHE A 184 0.77 -20.99 9.49
N ASP A 185 0.11 -22.02 8.94
CA ASP A 185 0.03 -22.22 7.49
C ASP A 185 -0.74 -21.07 6.84
N TYR A 186 -1.91 -20.69 7.40
CA TYR A 186 -2.67 -19.53 6.93
C TYR A 186 -1.91 -18.21 7.06
N GLU A 187 -1.12 -18.05 8.13
CA GLU A 187 -0.27 -16.86 8.28
C GLU A 187 0.80 -16.79 7.19
N ARG A 188 1.37 -17.93 6.77
CA ARG A 188 2.32 -17.97 5.65
C ARG A 188 1.63 -17.68 4.32
N PHE A 189 0.48 -18.29 4.07
CA PHE A 189 -0.33 -18.02 2.87
C PHE A 189 -0.68 -16.53 2.76
N MET A 190 -1.12 -15.90 3.85
CA MET A 190 -1.40 -14.48 3.83
C MET A 190 -0.14 -13.63 3.62
N ARG A 191 1.04 -14.04 4.11
CA ARG A 191 2.31 -13.34 3.81
C ARG A 191 2.69 -13.45 2.34
N GLU A 192 2.44 -14.59 1.71
CA GLU A 192 2.60 -14.73 0.27
C GLU A 192 1.68 -13.77 -0.48
N SER A 193 0.40 -13.70 -0.07
CA SER A 193 -0.56 -12.72 -0.62
C SER A 193 -0.07 -11.28 -0.42
N ASP A 194 0.41 -10.93 0.78
CA ASP A 194 0.93 -9.58 1.06
C ASP A 194 2.13 -9.26 0.13
N ALA A 195 3.09 -10.18 -0.01
CA ALA A 195 4.24 -10.00 -0.91
C ALA A 195 3.84 -9.86 -2.38
N ARG A 196 2.81 -10.60 -2.81
CA ARG A 196 2.24 -10.50 -4.16
C ARG A 196 1.55 -9.17 -4.38
N THR A 197 0.79 -8.69 -3.39
CA THR A 197 0.17 -7.36 -3.41
C THR A 197 1.23 -6.26 -3.48
N ASP A 198 2.29 -6.34 -2.68
CA ASP A 198 3.40 -5.38 -2.72
C ASP A 198 4.04 -5.32 -4.11
N LYS A 199 4.30 -6.48 -4.74
CA LYS A 199 4.81 -6.57 -6.11
C LYS A 199 3.86 -5.91 -7.12
N TYR A 200 2.57 -6.24 -7.02
CA TYR A 200 1.54 -5.70 -7.90
C TYR A 200 1.41 -4.17 -7.78
N MET A 201 1.45 -3.63 -6.55
CA MET A 201 1.38 -2.19 -6.31
C MET A 201 2.56 -1.43 -6.92
N GLU A 202 3.79 -1.97 -6.85
CA GLU A 202 4.94 -1.36 -7.52
C GLU A 202 4.82 -1.33 -9.04
N LEU A 203 4.28 -2.42 -9.62
CA LEU A 203 4.05 -2.52 -11.05
C LEU A 203 2.95 -1.56 -11.51
N LEU A 204 1.86 -1.45 -10.75
CA LEU A 204 0.83 -0.44 -10.97
C LEU A 204 1.39 0.97 -10.89
N GLU A 205 2.26 1.27 -9.91
CA GLU A 205 2.88 2.58 -9.81
C GLU A 205 3.79 2.88 -11.02
N LYS A 206 4.57 1.90 -11.49
CA LYS A 206 5.48 2.11 -12.63
C LYS A 206 4.73 2.23 -13.96
N TYR A 207 3.75 1.35 -14.19
CA TYR A 207 3.15 1.14 -15.50
C TYR A 207 1.67 1.52 -15.58
N GLY A 208 1.00 1.94 -14.50
CA GLY A 208 -0.46 2.14 -14.50
C GLY A 208 -1.00 3.15 -15.52
N ASP A 209 -0.18 4.13 -15.92
CA ASP A 209 -0.53 5.10 -16.97
C ASP A 209 -0.13 4.65 -18.39
N ASP A 210 0.52 3.49 -18.52
CA ASP A 210 0.95 2.93 -19.81
C ASP A 210 -0.27 2.33 -20.57
N PRO A 211 -0.42 2.59 -21.88
CA PRO A 211 -1.47 1.96 -22.68
C PRO A 211 -1.44 0.42 -22.66
N GLU A 212 -0.28 -0.18 -22.46
CA GLU A 212 -0.06 -1.64 -22.39
C GLU A 212 0.12 -2.11 -20.93
N SER A 213 -0.30 -1.31 -19.95
CA SER A 213 -0.16 -1.57 -18.52
C SER A 213 -0.63 -2.96 -18.10
N GLU A 214 -1.84 -3.35 -18.49
CA GLU A 214 -2.43 -4.66 -18.15
C GLU A 214 -1.55 -5.82 -18.63
N ASP A 215 -1.07 -5.77 -19.88
CA ASP A 215 -0.24 -6.82 -20.48
C ASP A 215 1.14 -6.90 -19.82
N ILE A 216 1.74 -5.75 -19.49
CA ILE A 216 3.02 -5.67 -18.80
C ILE A 216 2.88 -6.25 -17.40
N ILE A 217 1.90 -5.78 -16.63
CA ILE A 217 1.68 -6.21 -15.24
C ILE A 217 1.33 -7.69 -15.19
N SER A 218 0.45 -8.17 -16.08
CA SER A 218 0.08 -9.58 -16.18
C SER A 218 1.30 -10.47 -16.36
N ARG A 219 2.17 -10.14 -17.33
CA ARG A 219 3.41 -10.89 -17.58
C ARG A 219 4.35 -10.89 -16.38
N GLU A 220 4.57 -9.73 -15.76
CA GLU A 220 5.46 -9.59 -14.60
C GLU A 220 4.90 -10.31 -13.36
N MET A 221 3.58 -10.38 -13.22
CA MET A 221 2.91 -11.13 -12.15
C MET A 221 2.81 -12.64 -12.44
N GLY A 222 3.20 -13.09 -13.64
CA GLY A 222 3.08 -14.47 -14.08
C GLY A 222 1.64 -14.90 -14.39
N TRP A 223 0.75 -13.95 -14.67
CA TRP A 223 -0.67 -14.15 -14.98
C TRP A 223 -0.94 -14.30 -16.49
N ASP A 224 0.08 -14.47 -17.32
CA ASP A 224 -0.11 -14.62 -18.76
C ASP A 224 -0.85 -15.92 -19.11
N GLN A 225 -1.54 -15.92 -20.26
CA GLN A 225 -2.43 -17.01 -20.68
C GLN A 225 -1.75 -18.39 -20.71
N GLU A 226 -0.45 -18.47 -21.01
CA GLU A 226 0.29 -19.74 -21.02
C GLU A 226 0.47 -20.33 -19.60
N ASN A 227 0.61 -19.49 -18.57
CA ASN A 227 0.61 -19.95 -17.17
C ASN A 227 -0.80 -20.31 -16.69
N GLN A 228 -1.82 -19.53 -17.08
CA GLN A 228 -3.21 -19.81 -16.71
C GLN A 228 -3.72 -21.13 -17.35
N GLU A 229 -3.40 -21.38 -18.63
CA GLU A 229 -3.73 -22.63 -19.30
C GLU A 229 -3.00 -23.83 -18.68
N ALA A 230 -1.75 -23.67 -18.24
CA ALA A 230 -0.99 -24.71 -17.55
C ALA A 230 -1.53 -25.00 -16.13
N GLU A 231 -1.93 -23.97 -15.37
CA GLU A 231 -2.59 -24.13 -14.06
C GLU A 231 -3.97 -24.80 -14.20
N TRP A 232 -4.78 -24.38 -15.18
CA TRP A 232 -6.08 -24.99 -15.47
C TRP A 232 -5.97 -26.42 -15.97
N GLU A 233 -4.94 -26.76 -16.76
CA GLU A 233 -4.66 -28.15 -17.15
C GLU A 233 -4.24 -29.03 -15.96
N LEU A 234 -3.48 -28.49 -15.00
CA LEU A 234 -3.08 -29.22 -13.79
C LEU A 234 -4.26 -29.46 -12.83
N GLU A 235 -5.10 -28.46 -12.58
CA GLU A 235 -6.34 -28.60 -11.79
C GLU A 235 -7.32 -29.60 -12.43
N ALA A 236 -7.46 -29.58 -13.76
CA ALA A 236 -8.30 -30.54 -14.48
C ALA A 236 -7.80 -31.99 -14.38
N VAL A 237 -6.48 -32.19 -14.22
CA VAL A 237 -5.88 -33.53 -14.04
C VAL A 237 -6.03 -34.02 -12.59
N GLU A 238 -5.89 -33.14 -11.60
CA GLU A 238 -6.11 -33.48 -10.18
C GLU A 238 -7.58 -33.84 -9.89
N ASP A 239 -8.54 -33.08 -10.42
CA ASP A 239 -9.97 -33.36 -10.27
C ASP A 239 -10.39 -34.66 -10.98
N SER A 240 -9.71 -35.02 -12.08
CA SER A 240 -9.92 -36.30 -12.78
C SER A 240 -9.51 -37.54 -11.97
N SER A 241 -8.67 -37.36 -10.94
CA SER A 241 -8.24 -38.45 -10.06
C SER A 241 -9.24 -38.76 -8.94
N LEU A 242 -10.18 -37.85 -8.66
CA LEU A 242 -11.25 -37.99 -7.66
C LEU A 242 -12.66 -38.18 -8.26
N ALA A 243 -12.85 -37.94 -9.56
CA ALA A 243 -14.16 -38.03 -10.21
C ALA A 243 -14.51 -39.46 -10.69
N GLY A 244 -14.89 -40.31 -9.74
CA GLY A 244 -15.78 -41.45 -9.99
C GLY A 244 -17.27 -41.06 -10.08
N GLN A 245 -17.63 -39.78 -10.23
CA GLN A 245 -19.03 -39.32 -10.26
C GLN A 245 -19.22 -38.12 -11.21
N SER A 246 -20.10 -38.33 -12.19
CA SER A 246 -20.79 -37.38 -13.09
C SER A 246 -19.95 -36.35 -13.88
N GLU A 247 -19.77 -36.67 -15.16
CA GLU A 247 -19.44 -35.72 -16.24
C GLU A 247 -20.60 -34.72 -16.45
N GLU A 248 -20.62 -33.59 -15.74
CA GLU A 248 -21.29 -32.38 -16.23
C GLU A 248 -20.23 -31.50 -16.91
N LYS A 249 -20.25 -31.49 -18.24
CA LYS A 249 -19.47 -30.55 -19.04
C LYS A 249 -19.96 -29.14 -18.73
N ILE A 250 -19.16 -28.34 -18.03
CA ILE A 250 -19.38 -26.91 -17.91
C ILE A 250 -19.17 -26.30 -19.31
N GLU A 251 -20.26 -25.84 -19.93
CA GLU A 251 -20.24 -25.16 -21.23
C GLU A 251 -19.74 -23.72 -21.00
N PHE A 252 -18.47 -23.45 -21.29
CA PHE A 252 -17.79 -22.13 -21.17
C PHE A 252 -18.29 -21.08 -22.19
N GLY A 253 -19.59 -21.02 -22.45
CA GLY A 253 -20.24 -20.09 -23.39
C GLY A 253 -21.12 -19.03 -22.74
N GLU A 254 -21.44 -19.18 -21.45
CA GLU A 254 -22.22 -18.19 -20.70
C GLU A 254 -21.27 -17.22 -20.00
N LEU A 255 -21.48 -15.91 -20.19
CA LEU A 255 -20.86 -14.88 -19.37
C LEU A 255 -21.09 -15.24 -17.89
N PRO A 256 -20.10 -15.09 -17.00
CA PRO A 256 -20.31 -15.36 -15.59
C PRO A 256 -21.53 -14.57 -15.10
N PRO A 257 -22.37 -15.15 -14.23
CA PRO A 257 -23.54 -14.47 -13.68
C PRO A 257 -23.10 -13.12 -13.11
N SER A 258 -23.89 -12.08 -13.38
CA SER A 258 -23.63 -10.77 -12.83
C SER A 258 -23.73 -10.82 -11.31
N LEU A 259 -23.07 -9.90 -10.60
CA LEU A 259 -23.18 -9.82 -9.13
C LEU A 259 -24.64 -9.64 -8.67
N GLU A 260 -25.51 -9.11 -9.53
CA GLU A 260 -26.95 -8.92 -9.30
C GLU A 260 -27.75 -10.24 -9.36
N ASP A 261 -27.19 -11.30 -9.94
CA ASP A 261 -27.81 -12.61 -10.04
C ASP A 261 -27.62 -13.45 -8.78
N PHE A 262 -26.72 -13.04 -7.88
CA PHE A 262 -26.54 -13.68 -6.58
C PHE A 262 -27.54 -13.13 -5.55
N PRO A 263 -28.26 -14.00 -4.82
CA PRO A 263 -29.15 -13.52 -3.78
C PRO A 263 -28.36 -12.75 -2.72
N ALA A 264 -28.93 -11.65 -2.22
CA ALA A 264 -28.32 -10.90 -1.13
C ALA A 264 -28.08 -11.84 0.07
N LEU A 265 -26.85 -11.82 0.60
CA LEU A 265 -26.51 -12.60 1.78
C LEU A 265 -27.34 -12.11 2.98
N GLU A 266 -28.11 -13.01 3.58
CA GLU A 266 -28.85 -12.74 4.80
C GLU A 266 -27.99 -13.14 6.01
N PRO A 267 -27.83 -12.26 7.02
CA PRO A 267 -27.10 -12.62 8.22
C PRO A 267 -27.85 -13.70 9.02
N ASP A 268 -27.11 -14.56 9.70
CA ASP A 268 -27.64 -15.60 10.55
C ASP A 268 -28.37 -14.98 11.77
N ALA A 269 -29.70 -15.05 11.75
CA ALA A 269 -30.54 -14.52 12.82
C ALA A 269 -30.26 -15.14 14.20
N THR A 270 -29.62 -16.31 14.27
CA THR A 270 -29.33 -16.98 15.54
C THR A 270 -28.09 -16.42 16.25
N THR A 271 -27.25 -15.67 15.54
CA THR A 271 -25.99 -15.11 16.06
C THR A 271 -26.02 -13.59 16.22
N GLU A 272 -27.20 -12.96 16.04
CA GLU A 272 -27.39 -11.53 16.27
C GLU A 272 -27.02 -11.14 17.71
N GLY A 273 -26.26 -10.05 17.85
CA GLY A 273 -25.68 -9.57 19.11
C GLY A 273 -24.41 -10.30 19.54
N VAL A 274 -24.03 -11.40 18.88
CA VAL A 274 -22.80 -12.15 19.14
C VAL A 274 -21.80 -11.96 18.00
N ASP A 275 -22.16 -12.44 16.80
CA ASP A 275 -21.29 -12.39 15.62
C ASP A 275 -21.56 -11.17 14.75
N TRP A 276 -22.72 -10.56 14.89
CA TRP A 276 -23.07 -9.36 14.17
C TRP A 276 -24.10 -8.50 14.92
N ILE A 277 -24.07 -7.21 14.64
CA ILE A 277 -25.08 -6.22 15.00
C ILE A 277 -25.40 -5.37 13.77
N ARG A 278 -26.53 -4.67 13.81
CA ARG A 278 -26.88 -3.65 12.83
C ARG A 278 -26.59 -2.27 13.41
N ARG A 279 -25.76 -1.48 12.74
CA ARG A 279 -25.48 -0.08 13.08
C ARG A 279 -26.62 0.83 12.60
N GLU A 280 -26.60 2.09 13.04
CA GLU A 280 -27.66 3.06 12.74
C GLU A 280 -27.79 3.37 11.22
N ASP A 281 -26.68 3.28 10.49
CA ASP A 281 -26.60 3.41 9.03
C ASP A 281 -27.16 2.18 8.27
N GLY A 282 -27.50 1.11 9.00
CA GLY A 282 -28.00 -0.14 8.45
C GLY A 282 -26.92 -1.19 8.20
N ASP A 283 -25.64 -0.84 8.36
CA ASP A 283 -24.52 -1.75 8.11
C ASP A 283 -24.48 -2.89 9.13
N ILE A 284 -24.15 -4.08 8.62
CA ILE A 284 -23.98 -5.29 9.41
C ILE A 284 -22.50 -5.47 9.70
N CYS A 285 -22.14 -5.60 10.98
CA CYS A 285 -20.75 -5.81 11.37
C CYS A 285 -20.63 -6.50 12.72
N HIS A 286 -19.42 -7.00 13.03
CA HIS A 286 -19.17 -7.69 14.29
C HIS A 286 -19.10 -6.69 15.47
N PRO A 287 -19.66 -6.99 16.66
CA PRO A 287 -19.67 -6.09 17.81
C PRO A 287 -18.27 -5.57 18.23
N LEU A 288 -17.26 -6.46 18.22
CA LEU A 288 -15.88 -6.08 18.54
C LEU A 288 -15.27 -5.11 17.53
N TYR A 289 -15.61 -5.25 16.23
CA TYR A 289 -15.20 -4.29 15.22
C TYR A 289 -15.87 -2.93 15.47
N ALA A 290 -17.19 -2.91 15.67
CA ALA A 290 -17.94 -1.67 15.90
C ALA A 290 -17.37 -0.89 17.09
N ARG A 291 -17.08 -1.59 18.19
CA ARG A 291 -16.47 -0.99 19.39
C ARG A 291 -15.08 -0.39 19.13
N CYS A 292 -14.25 -1.07 18.34
CA CYS A 292 -12.93 -0.59 17.94
C CYS A 292 -13.02 0.65 17.03
N PHE A 293 -13.95 0.61 16.06
CA PHE A 293 -14.23 1.71 15.14
C PHE A 293 -14.73 2.95 15.89
N GLU A 294 -15.71 2.81 16.77
CA GLU A 294 -16.25 3.89 17.60
C GLU A 294 -15.15 4.51 18.50
N GLY A 295 -14.27 3.68 19.06
CA GLY A 295 -13.12 4.16 19.83
C GLY A 295 -12.14 4.98 18.98
N THR A 296 -11.89 4.56 17.74
CA THR A 296 -11.04 5.27 16.79
C THR A 296 -11.64 6.63 16.42
N VAL A 297 -12.93 6.65 16.02
CA VAL A 297 -13.66 7.88 15.69
C VAL A 297 -13.68 8.83 16.88
N SER A 298 -14.03 8.34 18.07
CA SER A 298 -14.06 9.18 19.28
C SER A 298 -12.71 9.80 19.62
N LEU A 299 -11.60 9.08 19.36
CA LEU A 299 -10.26 9.64 19.56
C LEU A 299 -9.95 10.72 18.52
N MET A 300 -10.28 10.48 17.25
CA MET A 300 -10.08 11.45 16.17
C MET A 300 -10.86 12.75 16.43
N ASP A 301 -12.15 12.66 16.79
CA ASP A 301 -12.99 13.81 17.09
C ASP A 301 -12.39 14.65 18.23
N LYS A 302 -11.94 14.01 19.31
CA LYS A 302 -11.30 14.70 20.45
C LYS A 302 -9.98 15.35 20.05
N CYS A 303 -9.22 14.71 19.18
CA CYS A 303 -7.99 15.29 18.63
C CYS A 303 -8.28 16.52 17.77
N GLU A 304 -9.36 16.49 16.98
CA GLU A 304 -9.81 17.62 16.18
C GLU A 304 -10.29 18.78 17.06
N GLU A 305 -11.19 18.52 18.01
CA GLU A 305 -11.73 19.50 18.95
C GLU A 305 -10.63 20.21 19.76
N SER A 306 -9.57 19.48 20.08
CA SER A 306 -8.41 19.99 20.82
C SER A 306 -7.37 20.68 19.91
N GLY A 307 -7.57 20.64 18.59
CA GLY A 307 -6.64 21.18 17.60
C GLY A 307 -5.32 20.40 17.51
N PHE A 308 -5.28 19.15 17.96
CA PHE A 308 -4.09 18.29 17.91
C PHE A 308 -3.79 17.82 16.48
N LEU A 309 -4.81 17.60 15.65
CA LEU A 309 -4.63 17.23 14.24
C LEU A 309 -3.92 18.31 13.41
N LYS A 310 -3.85 19.55 13.91
CA LYS A 310 -3.11 20.65 13.25
C LYS A 310 -1.63 20.70 13.66
N ARG A 311 -1.21 19.81 14.55
CA ARG A 311 0.18 19.70 14.98
C ARG A 311 0.82 18.57 14.20
N ASP A 312 1.98 18.84 13.66
CA ASP A 312 2.88 17.80 13.17
C ASP A 312 3.43 17.01 14.37
N ASP A 313 2.81 15.87 14.69
CA ASP A 313 3.24 14.97 15.77
C ASP A 313 3.18 13.52 15.29
N ARG A 314 4.34 13.01 14.87
CA ARG A 314 4.52 11.63 14.42
C ARG A 314 3.95 10.56 15.35
N ASP A 315 4.03 10.75 16.66
CA ASP A 315 3.52 9.72 17.59
C ASP A 315 1.99 9.72 17.62
N LEU A 316 1.37 10.88 17.40
CA LEU A 316 -0.08 11.01 17.23
C LEU A 316 -0.52 10.38 15.90
N ASP A 317 0.18 10.65 14.81
CA ASP A 317 -0.13 10.08 13.50
C ASP A 317 -0.01 8.55 13.52
N MET A 318 1.06 8.03 14.15
CA MET A 318 1.25 6.61 14.36
C MET A 318 0.14 6.00 15.22
N LEU A 319 -0.31 6.69 16.28
CA LEU A 319 -1.42 6.23 17.12
C LEU A 319 -2.71 6.14 16.31
N LEU A 320 -3.08 7.19 15.58
CA LEU A 320 -4.33 7.21 14.80
C LEU A 320 -4.30 6.19 13.67
N GLY A 321 -3.18 6.11 12.93
CA GLY A 321 -3.00 5.16 11.84
C GLY A 321 -3.06 3.70 12.31
N GLU A 322 -2.31 3.33 13.36
CA GLU A 322 -2.34 1.95 13.88
C GLU A 322 -3.72 1.57 14.46
N TYR A 323 -4.43 2.53 15.05
CA TYR A 323 -5.78 2.28 15.55
C TYR A 323 -6.77 2.02 14.40
N GLN A 324 -6.69 2.81 13.32
CA GLN A 324 -7.46 2.57 12.10
C GLN A 324 -7.13 1.22 11.46
N ILE A 325 -5.85 0.86 11.36
CA ILE A 325 -5.43 -0.44 10.81
C ILE A 325 -5.95 -1.58 11.70
N THR A 326 -5.88 -1.45 13.02
CA THR A 326 -6.45 -2.43 13.96
C THR A 326 -7.93 -2.65 13.68
N THR A 327 -8.68 -1.57 13.49
CA THR A 327 -10.12 -1.61 13.15
C THR A 327 -10.35 -2.32 11.81
N ALA A 328 -9.60 -2.00 10.76
CA ALA A 328 -9.72 -2.66 9.46
C ALA A 328 -9.38 -4.17 9.52
N LYS A 329 -8.34 -4.56 10.28
CA LYS A 329 -7.99 -5.98 10.47
C LYS A 329 -9.08 -6.73 11.23
N LEU A 330 -9.73 -6.11 12.21
CA LEU A 330 -10.88 -6.70 12.91
C LEU A 330 -12.09 -6.88 11.99
N ALA A 331 -12.40 -5.91 11.13
CA ALA A 331 -13.45 -6.05 10.13
C ALA A 331 -13.21 -7.27 9.23
N GLY A 332 -12.00 -7.37 8.66
CA GLY A 332 -11.61 -8.47 7.79
C GLY A 332 -11.56 -9.83 8.47
N ALA A 333 -11.36 -9.87 9.79
CA ALA A 333 -11.36 -11.11 10.57
C ALA A 333 -12.77 -11.57 10.97
N LEU A 334 -13.69 -10.63 11.25
CA LEU A 334 -14.90 -10.93 12.04
C LEU A 334 -16.22 -10.61 11.33
N ASN A 335 -16.29 -9.64 10.41
CA ASN A 335 -17.58 -9.24 9.83
C ASN A 335 -18.22 -10.36 8.99
N GLY A 336 -17.41 -11.25 8.40
CA GLY A 336 -17.90 -12.42 7.68
C GLY A 336 -18.67 -13.41 8.55
N LEU A 337 -18.46 -13.41 9.88
CA LEU A 337 -19.17 -14.29 10.81
C LEU A 337 -20.68 -14.02 10.86
N ALA A 338 -21.11 -12.84 10.41
CA ALA A 338 -22.51 -12.50 10.27
C ALA A 338 -23.28 -13.51 9.41
N TYR A 339 -22.61 -14.18 8.47
CA TYR A 339 -23.23 -15.04 7.46
C TYR A 339 -23.02 -16.54 7.69
N GLY A 340 -22.31 -16.91 8.76
CA GLY A 340 -22.03 -18.30 9.11
C GLY A 340 -20.61 -18.50 9.61
N ARG A 341 -20.46 -19.21 10.73
CA ARG A 341 -19.15 -19.52 11.32
C ARG A 341 -18.41 -20.66 10.63
N ASP A 342 -19.11 -21.43 9.80
CA ASP A 342 -18.63 -22.54 9.00
C ASP A 342 -18.10 -22.10 7.63
N LEU A 343 -18.37 -20.85 7.23
CA LEU A 343 -17.88 -20.28 5.96
C LEU A 343 -16.35 -20.06 5.94
N GLN A 344 -15.71 -20.03 7.12
CA GLN A 344 -14.28 -19.81 7.27
C GLN A 344 -13.72 -20.75 8.32
N GLU A 345 -12.56 -21.34 8.02
CA GLU A 345 -11.89 -22.23 8.96
C GLU A 345 -11.42 -21.47 10.22
N GLY A 346 -11.58 -22.11 11.38
CA GLY A 346 -11.18 -21.55 12.67
C GLY A 346 -9.73 -21.03 12.67
N PRO A 347 -8.74 -21.82 12.23
CA PRO A 347 -7.34 -21.38 12.10
C PRO A 347 -7.15 -20.12 11.26
N PHE A 348 -7.91 -19.96 10.18
CA PHE A 348 -7.83 -18.78 9.32
C PHE A 348 -8.35 -17.52 10.02
N ILE A 349 -9.43 -17.64 10.79
CA ILE A 349 -9.93 -16.55 11.65
C ILE A 349 -8.87 -16.20 12.71
N VAL A 350 -8.26 -17.21 13.34
CA VAL A 350 -7.24 -16.99 14.37
C VAL A 350 -5.99 -16.31 13.80
N ALA A 351 -5.55 -16.69 12.60
CA ALA A 351 -4.43 -16.04 11.92
C ALA A 351 -4.71 -14.54 11.66
N ARG A 352 -5.91 -14.19 11.18
CA ARG A 352 -6.32 -12.78 11.00
C ARG A 352 -6.43 -12.03 12.32
N LEU A 353 -6.94 -12.66 13.37
CA LEU A 353 -6.99 -12.07 14.72
C LEU A 353 -5.59 -11.83 15.29
N LYS A 354 -4.61 -12.70 15.04
CA LYS A 354 -3.20 -12.44 15.41
C LYS A 354 -2.64 -11.20 14.72
N ARG A 355 -2.98 -10.98 13.45
CA ARG A 355 -2.58 -9.77 12.71
C ARG A 355 -3.24 -8.52 13.30
N ALA A 356 -4.54 -8.57 13.61
CA ALA A 356 -5.22 -7.48 14.31
C ALA A 356 -4.59 -7.18 15.68
N LEU A 357 -4.21 -8.23 16.42
CA LEU A 357 -3.56 -8.12 17.73
C LEU A 357 -2.18 -7.45 17.66
N ALA A 358 -1.41 -7.71 16.59
CA ALA A 358 -0.12 -7.06 16.38
C ALA A 358 -0.27 -5.53 16.21
N HIS A 359 -1.21 -5.09 15.38
CA HIS A 359 -1.52 -3.66 15.22
C HIS A 359 -2.11 -3.05 16.49
N LEU A 360 -2.90 -3.80 17.26
CA LEU A 360 -3.39 -3.34 18.56
C LEU A 360 -2.23 -3.08 19.54
N HIS A 361 -1.20 -3.93 19.55
CA HIS A 361 -0.01 -3.69 20.38
C HIS A 361 0.77 -2.47 19.90
N ASN A 362 0.88 -2.24 18.59
CA ASN A 362 1.48 -1.02 18.04
C ASN A 362 0.68 0.22 18.46
N THR A 363 -0.65 0.15 18.39
CA THR A 363 -1.57 1.22 18.84
C THR A 363 -1.35 1.53 20.32
N GLN A 364 -1.24 0.50 21.18
CA GLN A 364 -0.94 0.68 22.61
C GLN A 364 0.42 1.32 22.84
N ALA A 365 1.46 0.90 22.09
CA ALA A 365 2.79 1.49 22.19
C ALA A 365 2.80 2.97 21.77
N ALA A 366 2.12 3.30 20.65
CA ALA A 366 1.97 4.66 20.17
C ALA A 366 1.20 5.54 21.18
N LEU A 367 0.16 4.99 21.82
CA LEU A 367 -0.57 5.69 22.88
C LEU A 367 0.34 6.08 24.04
N GLU A 368 1.23 5.18 24.48
CA GLU A 368 2.18 5.51 25.55
C GLU A 368 3.20 6.57 25.13
N ALA A 369 3.64 6.56 23.86
CA ALA A 369 4.53 7.58 23.32
C ALA A 369 3.86 8.97 23.35
N VAL A 370 2.59 9.07 22.92
CA VAL A 370 1.81 10.30 22.98
C VAL A 370 1.54 10.73 24.43
N ALA A 371 1.17 9.79 25.30
CA ALA A 371 0.90 10.06 26.71
C ALA A 371 2.15 10.58 27.44
N ALA A 372 3.33 10.07 27.13
CA ALA A 372 4.60 10.51 27.71
C ALA A 372 4.91 11.99 27.40
N LYS A 373 4.49 12.50 26.24
CA LYS A 373 4.60 13.91 25.87
C LYS A 373 3.62 14.82 26.62
N LYS A 374 2.64 14.24 27.33
CA LYS A 374 1.55 14.96 28.00
C LYS A 374 0.77 15.87 27.04
N VAL A 375 0.65 15.44 25.79
CA VAL A 375 -0.15 16.13 24.78
C VAL A 375 -1.64 15.95 25.10
N PHE A 376 -2.03 14.73 25.49
CA PHE A 376 -3.40 14.42 25.92
C PHE A 376 -3.66 14.72 27.40
N PRO A 377 -4.90 15.08 27.75
CA PRO A 377 -5.38 14.98 29.13
C PRO A 377 -5.19 13.55 29.64
N SER A 378 -4.72 13.39 30.89
CA SER A 378 -4.49 12.07 31.50
C SER A 378 -5.71 11.16 31.41
N ASP A 379 -6.89 11.72 31.66
CA ASP A 379 -8.15 10.99 31.69
C ASP A 379 -8.51 10.42 30.30
N LEU A 380 -8.12 11.11 29.22
CA LEU A 380 -8.30 10.62 27.86
C LEU A 380 -7.38 9.44 27.59
N SER A 381 -6.08 9.58 27.89
CA SER A 381 -5.11 8.49 27.73
C SER A 381 -5.51 7.26 28.54
N ASP A 382 -5.98 7.45 29.77
CA ASP A 382 -6.41 6.36 30.66
C ASP A 382 -7.65 5.64 30.11
N SER A 383 -8.63 6.40 29.61
CA SER A 383 -9.82 5.84 28.97
C SER A 383 -9.48 5.03 27.72
N VAL A 384 -8.67 5.58 26.81
CA VAL A 384 -8.27 4.89 25.57
C VAL A 384 -7.46 3.64 25.91
N ARG A 385 -6.52 3.73 26.87
CA ARG A 385 -5.72 2.60 27.32
C ARG A 385 -6.60 1.46 27.85
N SER A 386 -7.58 1.78 28.70
CA SER A 386 -8.51 0.79 29.25
C SER A 386 -9.30 0.10 28.13
N GLU A 387 -9.75 0.86 27.13
CA GLU A 387 -10.50 0.32 26.00
C GLU A 387 -9.64 -0.63 25.15
N LEU A 388 -8.43 -0.21 24.76
CA LEU A 388 -7.49 -1.05 24.00
C LEU A 388 -7.16 -2.36 24.75
N PHE A 389 -7.00 -2.32 26.08
CA PHE A 389 -6.82 -3.53 26.88
C PHE A 389 -8.05 -4.44 26.85
N SER A 390 -9.25 -3.88 26.94
CA SER A 390 -10.47 -4.69 26.84
C SER A 390 -10.62 -5.32 25.46
N ILE A 391 -10.31 -4.59 24.38
CA ILE A 391 -10.34 -5.12 23.01
C ILE A 391 -9.36 -6.28 22.88
N ARG A 392 -8.14 -6.13 23.44
CA ARG A 392 -7.12 -7.18 23.47
C ARG A 392 -7.63 -8.47 24.10
N GLU A 393 -8.29 -8.38 25.25
CA GLU A 393 -8.82 -9.56 25.95
C GLU A 393 -9.93 -10.25 25.15
N GLU A 394 -10.81 -9.51 24.48
CA GLU A 394 -11.83 -10.10 23.62
C GLU A 394 -11.23 -10.77 22.37
N ILE A 395 -10.19 -10.18 21.75
CA ILE A 395 -9.45 -10.84 20.66
C ILE A 395 -8.87 -12.17 21.15
N LEU A 396 -8.19 -12.18 22.31
CA LEU A 396 -7.58 -13.40 22.86
C LEU A 396 -8.63 -14.47 23.19
N ARG A 397 -9.80 -14.06 23.69
CA ARG A 397 -10.93 -14.95 23.94
C ARG A 397 -11.45 -15.58 22.65
N LEU A 398 -11.68 -14.78 21.60
CA LEU A 398 -12.12 -15.28 20.29
C LEU A 398 -11.09 -16.25 19.69
N MET A 399 -9.80 -15.92 19.80
CA MET A 399 -8.73 -16.83 19.34
C MET A 399 -8.77 -18.18 20.07
N GLN A 400 -9.00 -18.19 21.38
CA GLN A 400 -9.15 -19.45 22.13
C GLN A 400 -10.40 -20.22 21.71
N GLU A 401 -11.51 -19.52 21.47
CA GLU A 401 -12.75 -20.14 21.01
C GLU A 401 -12.58 -20.83 19.66
N PHE A 402 -12.00 -20.15 18.67
CA PHE A 402 -11.82 -20.72 17.33
C PHE A 402 -10.75 -21.82 17.26
N ARG A 403 -9.80 -21.86 18.20
CA ARG A 403 -8.88 -23.01 18.37
C ARG A 403 -9.54 -24.23 19.02
N ALA A 404 -10.57 -24.01 19.85
CA ALA A 404 -11.24 -25.08 20.58
C ALA A 404 -12.36 -25.77 19.77
N LYS A 405 -12.67 -25.25 18.58
CA LYS A 405 -13.65 -25.83 17.65
C LYS A 405 -13.03 -26.84 16.67
N GLU A 406 -11.72 -27.05 16.75
CA GLU A 406 -10.99 -28.19 16.18
C GLU A 406 -10.91 -29.34 17.19
#